data_AF-A0A6A6YW15-F1
#
_entry.id   AF-A0A6A6YW15-F1
#
_cell.length_a   1.000
_cell.length_b   1.000
_cell.length_c   1.000
_cell.angle_alpha   90.00
_cell.angle_beta   90.00
_cell.angle_gamma   90.00
#
_symmetry.space_group_name_H-M   'P 1'
#
loop_
_entity.id
_entity.type
_entity.pdbx_description
1 polymer ?
#
loop_
_entity_poly.entity_id
_entity_poly.type
_entity_poly.pdbx_seq_one_letter_code
_entity_poly.pdbx_strand_id
1 'polypeptide(L)'
;DRESDRRLACPYFKHNPSKYRDIAPCLGPGWGKLHRLKEHIYRCHALPPRCTRCCQKFKYDSDLTAHSRLPEGCEVRDEEPPEGIDSNQRQKLRSKKKGEFGNTREDRWKHVYSVLFPNTAIPSPYYDYDEDFGQQTTNSPSSARFARYDAYLRRELPHIVQQELETEMEKELSVVDEKLKSRLPNIVRNCLERLCRTFQERALPEEAIPTEGLAREPETNISGSVEAAEINSFP
;
A
#
# COMPACT_ATOMS: atom_id res chain seq x y z
N ASP A 1 -4.97 -20.91 -1.93
CA ASP A 1 -3.73 -20.50 -1.26
C ASP A 1 -3.51 -19.00 -1.26
N ARG A 2 -3.86 -18.32 -0.17
CA ARG A 2 -3.62 -16.87 0.02
C ARG A 2 -2.19 -16.54 0.50
N GLU A 3 -1.43 -17.55 0.93
CA GLU A 3 -0.10 -17.38 1.53
C GLU A 3 1.01 -17.20 0.47
N SER A 4 0.79 -17.71 -0.75
CA SER A 4 1.78 -17.67 -1.83
C SER A 4 1.91 -16.31 -2.52
N ASP A 5 0.96 -15.38 -2.30
CA ASP A 5 0.96 -14.03 -2.91
C ASP A 5 1.61 -12.94 -2.04
N ARG A 6 1.78 -13.18 -0.74
CA ARG A 6 2.41 -12.20 0.15
C ARG A 6 3.86 -11.98 -0.25
N ARG A 7 4.34 -10.73 -0.28
CA ARG A 7 5.71 -10.39 -0.71
C ARG A 7 6.62 -10.21 0.51
N LEU A 8 7.79 -10.85 0.48
CA LEU A 8 8.76 -10.72 1.57
C LEU A 8 9.24 -9.28 1.62
N ALA A 9 9.41 -8.76 2.83
CA ALA A 9 9.96 -7.45 3.09
C ALA A 9 11.49 -7.48 3.13
N CYS A 10 12.11 -6.30 3.03
CA CYS A 10 13.54 -6.15 3.18
C CYS A 10 13.90 -6.30 4.66
N PRO A 11 14.83 -7.20 5.05
CA PRO A 11 15.26 -7.36 6.44
C PRO A 11 15.77 -6.07 7.08
N TYR A 12 16.52 -5.24 6.33
CA TYR A 12 17.03 -3.96 6.82
C TYR A 12 15.92 -2.95 7.06
N PHE A 13 14.94 -2.89 6.16
CA PHE A 13 13.75 -2.07 6.38
C PHE A 13 12.95 -2.55 7.60
N LYS A 14 12.72 -3.86 7.76
CA LYS A 14 12.02 -4.39 8.94
C LYS A 14 12.80 -4.19 10.24
N HIS A 15 14.14 -4.17 10.19
CA HIS A 15 14.98 -3.92 11.36
C HIS A 15 15.00 -2.44 11.76
N ASN A 16 15.05 -1.52 10.78
CA ASN A 16 15.04 -0.09 11.01
C ASN A 16 14.26 0.65 9.89
N PRO A 17 12.92 0.76 10.01
CA PRO A 17 12.10 1.38 8.98
C PRO A 17 12.50 2.84 8.72
N SER A 18 12.84 3.57 9.77
CA SER A 18 13.23 4.99 9.71
C SER A 18 14.46 5.23 8.83
N LYS A 19 15.49 4.39 8.95
CA LYS A 19 16.74 4.54 8.19
C LYS A 19 16.59 4.14 6.73
N TYR A 20 15.78 3.12 6.45
CA TYR A 20 15.64 2.56 5.10
C TYR A 20 14.38 3.05 4.37
N ARG A 21 13.68 4.04 4.95
CA ARG A 21 12.47 4.63 4.37
C ARG A 21 12.71 5.30 3.03
N ASP A 22 13.85 5.94 2.82
CA ASP A 22 14.09 6.68 1.56
C ASP A 22 14.72 5.78 0.47
N ILE A 23 14.99 4.52 0.79
CA ILE A 23 15.61 3.58 -0.15
C ILE A 23 14.50 2.82 -0.87
N ALA A 24 14.12 3.30 -2.06
CA ALA A 24 13.00 2.76 -2.83
C ALA A 24 13.01 1.22 -2.99
N PRO A 25 14.15 0.55 -3.28
CA PRO A 25 14.18 -0.92 -3.33
C PRO A 25 13.85 -1.61 -2.01
N CYS A 26 14.07 -0.96 -0.85
CA CYS A 26 13.77 -1.48 0.48
C CYS A 26 12.31 -1.29 0.90
N LEU A 27 11.63 -0.28 0.36
CA LEU A 27 10.25 0.08 0.70
C LEU A 27 9.20 -0.82 0.05
N GLY A 28 9.39 -1.23 -1.20
CA GLY A 28 8.35 -1.96 -1.92
C GLY A 28 8.66 -2.14 -3.41
N PRO A 29 7.99 -3.08 -4.10
CA PRO A 29 6.82 -3.85 -3.67
C PRO A 29 7.15 -5.14 -2.88
N GLY A 30 8.42 -5.39 -2.53
CA GLY A 30 8.87 -6.63 -1.91
C GLY A 30 9.08 -7.79 -2.88
N TRP A 31 9.48 -8.95 -2.35
CA TRP A 31 9.99 -10.07 -3.16
C TRP A 31 9.15 -11.34 -3.03
N GLY A 32 8.60 -11.83 -4.14
CA GLY A 32 7.93 -13.13 -4.24
C GLY A 32 8.87 -14.33 -4.08
N LYS A 33 10.17 -14.16 -4.39
CA LYS A 33 11.17 -15.24 -4.34
C LYS A 33 12.38 -14.81 -3.50
N LEU A 34 12.86 -15.71 -2.64
CA LEU A 34 13.99 -15.46 -1.73
C LEU A 34 15.29 -15.12 -2.48
N HIS A 35 15.51 -15.67 -3.68
CA HIS A 35 16.75 -15.38 -4.43
C HIS A 35 16.83 -13.91 -4.85
N ARG A 36 15.71 -13.29 -5.23
CA ARG A 36 15.64 -11.86 -5.56
C ARG A 36 15.87 -10.98 -4.34
N LEU A 37 15.36 -11.42 -3.18
CA LEU A 37 15.65 -10.75 -1.91
C LEU A 37 17.15 -10.78 -1.58
N LYS A 38 17.80 -11.94 -1.70
CA LYS A 38 19.26 -12.06 -1.48
C LYS A 38 20.05 -11.20 -2.46
N GLU A 39 19.65 -11.16 -3.74
CA GLU A 39 20.24 -10.28 -4.74
C GLU A 39 20.15 -8.80 -4.33
N HIS A 40 18.98 -8.34 -3.88
CA HIS A 40 18.79 -7.00 -3.35
C HIS A 40 19.72 -6.73 -2.15
N ILE A 41 19.77 -7.64 -1.18
CA ILE A 41 20.66 -7.54 -0.01
C ILE A 41 22.12 -7.38 -0.45
N TYR A 42 22.57 -8.15 -1.45
CA TYR A 42 23.94 -8.05 -1.98
C TYR A 42 24.24 -6.76 -2.74
N ARG A 43 23.23 -6.06 -3.28
CA ARG A 43 23.43 -4.83 -4.07
C ARG A 43 23.26 -3.56 -3.23
N CYS A 44 22.31 -3.56 -2.30
CA CYS A 44 21.93 -2.37 -1.55
C CYS A 44 22.56 -2.31 -0.15
N HIS A 45 22.95 -3.44 0.43
CA HIS A 45 23.43 -3.52 1.81
C HIS A 45 24.82 -4.16 1.95
N ALA A 46 25.51 -4.43 0.84
CA ALA A 46 26.88 -4.92 0.88
C ALA A 46 27.85 -3.84 1.38
N LEU A 47 28.61 -4.17 2.41
CA LEU A 47 29.68 -3.29 2.87
C LEU A 47 30.87 -3.39 1.92
N PRO A 48 31.59 -2.28 1.71
CA PRO A 48 32.86 -2.34 1.01
C PRO A 48 33.86 -3.22 1.78
N PRO A 49 34.84 -3.83 1.10
CA PRO A 49 35.94 -4.52 1.78
C PRO A 49 36.56 -3.60 2.85
N ARG A 50 36.72 -4.10 4.08
CA ARG A 50 37.22 -3.31 5.20
C ARG A 50 38.24 -4.06 6.03
N CYS A 51 39.20 -3.33 6.61
CA CYS A 51 40.15 -3.91 7.55
C CYS A 51 39.50 -4.14 8.92
N THR A 52 39.78 -5.27 9.55
CA THR A 52 39.27 -5.61 10.89
C THR A 52 40.02 -4.93 12.03
N ARG A 53 41.21 -4.37 11.75
CA ARG A 53 42.03 -3.66 12.72
C ARG A 53 41.71 -2.16 12.71
N CYS A 54 41.93 -1.49 11.59
CA CYS A 54 41.81 -0.04 11.50
C CYS A 54 40.46 0.46 10.97
N CYS A 55 39.53 -0.45 10.64
CA CYS A 55 38.21 -0.13 10.05
C CYS A 55 38.24 0.62 8.70
N GLN A 56 39.42 0.77 8.08
CA GLN A 56 39.57 1.41 6.78
C GLN A 56 38.80 0.65 5.69
N LYS A 57 38.04 1.40 4.88
CA LYS A 57 37.27 0.90 3.73
C LYS A 57 38.14 0.91 2.47
N PHE A 58 37.98 -0.12 1.65
CA PHE A 58 38.71 -0.32 0.40
C PHE A 58 37.74 -0.45 -0.77
N LYS A 59 38.21 -0.13 -1.97
CA LYS A 59 37.41 -0.25 -3.19
C LYS A 59 37.35 -1.71 -3.66
N TYR A 60 38.47 -2.43 -3.56
CA TYR A 60 38.60 -3.81 -3.98
C TYR A 60 39.16 -4.70 -2.87
N ASP A 61 38.82 -6.00 -2.93
CA ASP A 61 39.32 -7.02 -1.99
C ASP A 61 40.84 -7.22 -2.10
N SER A 62 41.41 -6.96 -3.27
CA SER A 62 42.86 -6.91 -3.50
C SER A 62 43.55 -5.83 -2.67
N ASP A 63 42.92 -4.66 -2.52
CA ASP A 63 43.51 -3.54 -1.79
C ASP A 63 43.51 -3.83 -0.29
N LEU A 64 42.42 -4.44 0.21
CA LEU A 64 42.35 -4.95 1.59
C LEU A 64 43.41 -6.02 1.84
N THR A 65 43.58 -6.95 0.89
CA THR A 65 44.60 -8.00 0.98
C THR A 65 46.00 -7.39 1.01
N ALA A 66 46.30 -6.42 0.14
CA ALA A 66 47.57 -5.72 0.13
C ALA A 66 47.83 -4.97 1.45
N HIS A 67 46.82 -4.28 1.97
CA HIS A 67 46.88 -3.62 3.28
C HIS A 67 47.18 -4.61 4.41
N SER A 68 46.52 -5.77 4.42
CA SER A 68 46.73 -6.79 5.46
C SER A 68 48.13 -7.42 5.44
N ARG A 69 48.85 -7.32 4.32
CA ARG A 69 50.20 -7.88 4.12
C ARG A 69 51.32 -6.86 4.34
N LEU A 70 50.98 -5.62 4.74
CA LEU A 70 52.01 -4.63 5.06
C LEU A 70 52.90 -5.13 6.21
N PRO A 71 54.24 -4.91 6.13
CA PRO A 71 55.17 -5.36 7.17
C PRO A 71 54.84 -4.75 8.54
N GLU A 72 54.40 -3.50 8.53
CA GLU A 72 53.88 -2.80 9.71
C GLU A 72 52.36 -2.94 9.73
N GLY A 73 51.83 -3.57 10.78
CA GLY A 73 50.39 -3.70 10.96
C GLY A 73 49.74 -2.36 11.28
N CYS A 74 48.55 -2.11 10.74
CA CYS A 74 47.81 -0.87 11.00
C CYS A 74 47.34 -0.72 12.45
N GLU A 75 47.11 0.52 12.87
CA GLU A 75 46.58 0.86 14.19
C GLU A 75 45.18 0.28 14.38
N VAL A 76 44.94 -0.31 15.55
CA VAL A 76 43.63 -0.86 15.90
C VAL A 76 42.72 0.29 16.30
N ARG A 77 41.52 0.36 15.70
CA ARG A 77 40.48 1.34 16.01
C ARG A 77 39.20 0.61 16.40
N ASP A 78 38.71 0.90 17.59
CA ASP A 78 37.40 0.45 18.05
C ASP A 78 36.31 1.38 17.50
N GLU A 79 36.00 1.22 16.21
CA GLU A 79 34.82 1.85 15.60
C GLU A 79 33.63 0.90 15.64
N GLU A 80 32.41 1.42 15.85
CA GLU A 80 31.21 0.61 15.74
C GLU A 80 31.13 -0.02 14.34
N PRO A 81 30.84 -1.34 14.25
CA PRO A 81 30.75 -2.02 12.97
C PRO A 81 29.71 -1.33 12.09
N PRO A 82 30.07 -0.86 10.87
CA PRO A 82 29.09 -0.21 10.02
C PRO A 82 27.97 -1.19 9.64
N GLU A 83 26.75 -0.68 9.64
CA GLU A 83 25.54 -1.46 9.37
C GLU A 83 25.50 -1.91 7.89
N GLY A 84 25.49 -3.23 7.68
CA GLY A 84 25.48 -3.87 6.37
C GLY A 84 26.01 -5.30 6.43
N ILE A 85 26.02 -6.00 5.30
CA ILE A 85 26.55 -7.37 5.25
C ILE A 85 28.06 -7.36 5.07
N ASP A 86 28.75 -8.11 5.92
CA ASP A 86 30.17 -8.40 5.75
C ASP A 86 30.40 -9.64 4.85
N SER A 87 31.66 -9.90 4.51
CA SER A 87 32.04 -11.05 3.67
C SER A 87 31.66 -12.40 4.30
N ASN A 88 31.69 -12.52 5.63
CA ASN A 88 31.32 -13.74 6.34
C ASN A 88 29.81 -14.00 6.29
N GLN A 89 28.99 -12.99 6.54
CA GLN A 89 27.53 -13.02 6.41
C GLN A 89 27.13 -13.32 4.96
N ARG A 90 27.83 -12.73 3.97
CA ARG A 90 27.62 -13.04 2.56
C ARG A 90 27.88 -14.51 2.24
N GLN A 91 28.93 -15.11 2.81
CA GLN A 91 29.24 -16.53 2.65
C GLN A 91 28.16 -17.41 3.32
N LYS A 92 27.75 -17.07 4.54
CA LYS A 92 26.67 -17.78 5.26
C LYS A 92 25.35 -17.74 4.47
N LEU A 93 24.98 -16.59 3.91
CA LEU A 93 23.77 -16.44 3.08
C LEU A 93 23.83 -17.22 1.76
N ARG A 94 25.04 -17.47 1.23
CA ARG A 94 25.25 -18.30 0.02
C ARG A 94 25.20 -19.80 0.33
N SER A 95 25.60 -20.20 1.54
CA SER A 95 25.58 -21.60 1.94
C SER A 95 24.15 -22.16 1.91
N LYS A 96 23.95 -23.28 1.21
CA LYS A 96 22.67 -24.00 1.15
C LYS A 96 22.71 -25.12 2.17
N LYS A 97 22.67 -24.81 3.48
CA LYS A 97 22.39 -25.83 4.49
C LYS A 97 20.90 -26.22 4.41
N LYS A 98 20.61 -27.07 3.43
CA LYS A 98 19.29 -27.62 3.16
C LYS A 98 19.03 -28.72 4.20
N GLY A 99 18.24 -28.42 5.23
CA GLY A 99 17.84 -29.40 6.26
C GLY A 99 17.70 -28.84 7.68
N GLU A 100 18.36 -27.72 7.98
CA GLU A 100 18.41 -27.16 9.34
C GLU A 100 17.39 -26.02 9.56
N PHE A 101 16.80 -25.51 8.47
CA PHE A 101 15.85 -24.40 8.48
C PHE A 101 14.61 -24.80 7.68
N GLY A 102 13.44 -24.51 8.24
CA GLY A 102 12.14 -25.00 7.76
C GLY A 102 11.90 -24.81 6.25
N ASN A 103 11.03 -25.65 5.71
CA ASN A 103 10.83 -25.72 4.25
C ASN A 103 10.07 -24.53 3.68
N THR A 104 9.44 -23.70 4.52
CA THR A 104 8.61 -22.57 4.12
C THR A 104 9.44 -21.37 3.68
N ARG A 105 8.77 -20.38 3.07
CA ARG A 105 9.43 -19.17 2.56
C ARG A 105 9.76 -18.22 3.70
N GLU A 106 8.90 -18.19 4.69
CA GLU A 106 8.98 -17.48 5.96
C GLU A 106 10.18 -17.97 6.75
N ASP A 107 10.33 -19.28 6.93
CA ASP A 107 11.46 -19.85 7.68
C ASP A 107 12.79 -19.49 7.03
N ARG A 108 12.85 -19.54 5.69
CA ARG A 108 14.04 -19.12 4.96
C ARG A 108 14.30 -17.62 5.07
N TRP A 109 13.26 -16.79 5.15
CA TRP A 109 13.42 -15.36 5.40
C TRP A 109 13.91 -15.10 6.82
N LYS A 110 13.33 -15.77 7.84
CA LYS A 110 13.76 -15.69 9.23
C LYS A 110 15.21 -16.12 9.41
N HIS A 111 15.63 -17.16 8.69
CA HIS A 111 17.04 -17.55 8.64
C HIS A 111 17.93 -16.44 8.07
N VAL A 112 17.54 -15.84 6.93
CA VAL A 112 18.26 -14.69 6.38
C VAL A 112 18.35 -13.57 7.42
N TYR A 113 17.24 -13.24 8.08
CA TYR A 113 17.20 -12.23 9.13
C TYR A 113 18.17 -12.54 10.28
N SER A 114 18.18 -13.78 10.81
CA SER A 114 19.08 -14.18 11.90
C SER A 114 20.57 -14.10 11.55
N VAL A 115 20.92 -14.28 10.27
CA VAL A 115 22.31 -14.14 9.80
C VAL A 115 22.70 -12.67 9.70
N LEU A 116 21.75 -11.80 9.32
CA LEU A 116 21.96 -10.37 9.19
C LEU A 116 22.02 -9.67 10.55
N PHE A 117 21.10 -10.03 11.45
CA PHE A 117 20.89 -9.39 12.75
C PHE A 117 20.88 -10.45 13.86
N PRO A 118 22.06 -10.98 14.24
CA PRO A 118 22.14 -11.97 15.30
C PRO A 118 21.64 -11.39 16.63
N ASN A 119 21.02 -12.22 17.48
CA ASN A 119 20.51 -11.85 18.81
C ASN A 119 19.38 -10.80 18.83
N THR A 120 18.69 -10.60 17.71
CA THR A 120 17.54 -9.68 17.64
C THR A 120 16.24 -10.46 17.53
N ALA A 121 15.15 -9.88 18.05
CA ALA A 121 13.82 -10.45 17.88
C ALA A 121 13.47 -10.47 16.38
N ILE A 122 13.03 -11.62 15.89
CA ILE A 122 12.74 -11.79 14.46
C ILE A 122 11.35 -11.23 14.17
N PRO A 123 11.21 -10.17 13.36
CA PRO A 123 9.93 -9.57 13.04
C PRO A 123 9.18 -10.36 11.97
N SER A 124 7.96 -9.92 11.67
CA SER A 124 7.16 -10.43 10.55
C SER A 124 7.96 -10.36 9.23
N PRO A 125 8.01 -11.44 8.43
CA PRO A 125 8.66 -11.45 7.11
C PRO A 125 8.00 -10.55 6.06
N TYR A 126 6.84 -9.98 6.37
CA TYR A 126 5.96 -9.28 5.45
C TYR A 126 5.87 -7.79 5.80
N TYR A 127 5.49 -6.97 4.81
CA TYR A 127 5.17 -5.56 5.06
C TYR A 127 3.79 -5.49 5.73
N ASP A 128 3.73 -4.82 6.87
CA ASP A 128 2.50 -4.52 7.58
C ASP A 128 2.30 -3.00 7.47
N TYR A 129 1.44 -2.56 6.54
CA TYR A 129 1.37 -1.15 6.13
C TYR A 129 1.02 -0.19 7.28
N ASP A 130 0.24 -0.64 8.27
CA ASP A 130 -0.16 0.16 9.43
C ASP A 130 0.97 0.31 10.47
N GLU A 131 1.78 -0.74 10.67
CA GLU A 131 2.87 -0.77 11.66
C GLU A 131 4.20 -0.26 11.07
N ASP A 132 4.50 -0.61 9.82
CA ASP A 132 5.80 -0.34 9.18
C ASP A 132 5.90 1.06 8.57
N PHE A 133 4.77 1.64 8.14
CA PHE A 133 4.77 2.97 7.51
C PHE A 133 4.28 4.06 8.44
N GLY A 134 3.66 3.68 9.57
CA GLY A 134 3.10 4.57 10.58
C GLY A 134 2.02 5.50 10.02
N GLN A 135 0.97 5.74 10.79
CA GLN A 135 0.19 6.95 10.57
C GLN A 135 1.13 8.14 10.62
N GLN A 136 1.13 8.96 9.57
CA GLN A 136 1.84 10.23 9.52
C GLN A 136 1.41 11.12 10.71
N THR A 137 2.10 11.03 11.84
CA THR A 137 2.21 12.16 12.77
C THR A 137 3.60 12.74 12.56
N THR A 138 3.71 13.46 11.46
CA THR A 138 4.96 14.06 11.06
C THR A 138 5.12 15.37 11.84
N ASN A 139 5.68 15.29 13.05
CA ASN A 139 6.10 16.47 13.82
C ASN A 139 7.42 17.06 13.27
N SER A 140 7.58 17.10 11.94
CA SER A 140 8.68 17.77 11.25
C SER A 140 8.15 19.04 10.58
N PRO A 141 8.81 20.20 10.72
CA PRO A 141 8.37 21.43 10.02
C PRO A 141 8.29 21.26 8.49
N SER A 142 9.10 20.34 7.93
CA SER A 142 9.14 20.04 6.50
C SER A 142 7.90 19.27 6.03
N SER A 143 7.38 18.37 6.87
CA SER A 143 6.18 17.58 6.52
C SER A 143 4.89 18.39 6.67
N ALA A 144 4.83 19.34 7.59
CA ALA A 144 3.71 20.28 7.69
C ALA A 144 3.62 21.17 6.44
N ARG A 145 4.77 21.61 5.90
CA ARG A 145 4.82 22.33 4.63
C ARG A 145 4.38 21.44 3.46
N PHE A 146 4.84 20.19 3.43
CA PHE A 146 4.45 19.23 2.39
C PHE A 146 2.95 18.88 2.44
N ALA A 147 2.39 18.68 3.64
CA ALA A 147 0.95 18.42 3.82
C ALA A 147 0.09 19.62 3.40
N ARG A 148 0.54 20.85 3.70
CA ARG A 148 -0.13 22.07 3.21
C ARG A 148 -0.05 22.18 1.68
N TYR A 149 1.08 21.79 1.09
CA TYR A 149 1.24 21.76 -0.36
C TYR A 149 0.38 20.68 -1.02
N ASP A 150 0.30 19.46 -0.47
CA ASP A 150 -0.59 18.41 -0.97
C ASP A 150 -2.07 18.81 -0.87
N ALA A 151 -2.48 19.38 0.26
CA ALA A 151 -3.84 19.90 0.44
C ALA A 151 -4.17 21.03 -0.56
N TYR A 152 -3.19 21.91 -0.82
CA TYR A 152 -3.30 22.95 -1.85
C TYR A 152 -3.43 22.34 -3.24
N LEU A 153 -2.57 21.39 -3.62
CA LEU A 153 -2.67 20.71 -4.91
C LEU A 153 -4.03 20.02 -5.08
N ARG A 154 -4.51 19.28 -4.08
CA ARG A 154 -5.82 18.63 -4.15
C ARG A 154 -6.99 19.60 -4.34
N ARG A 155 -6.88 20.81 -3.79
CA ARG A 155 -7.92 21.83 -3.91
C ARG A 155 -7.83 22.59 -5.23
N GLU A 156 -6.64 23.03 -5.62
CA GLU A 156 -6.48 23.95 -6.76
C GLU A 156 -6.28 23.22 -8.09
N LEU A 157 -5.64 22.04 -8.10
CA LEU A 157 -5.34 21.32 -9.34
C LEU A 157 -6.60 20.98 -10.16
N PRO A 158 -7.73 20.52 -9.58
CA PRO A 158 -8.93 20.23 -10.36
C PRO A 158 -9.47 21.47 -11.08
N HIS A 159 -9.46 22.62 -10.42
CA HIS A 159 -9.94 23.88 -11.00
C HIS A 159 -9.00 24.40 -12.10
N ILE A 160 -7.68 24.30 -11.87
CA ILE A 160 -6.68 24.70 -12.87
C ILE A 160 -6.76 23.77 -14.09
N VAL A 161 -6.83 22.46 -13.89
CA VAL A 161 -6.97 21.49 -14.98
C VAL A 161 -8.27 21.70 -15.75
N GLN A 162 -9.37 21.99 -15.06
CA GLN A 162 -10.65 22.29 -15.70
C GLN A 162 -10.56 23.57 -16.56
N GLN A 163 -9.99 24.64 -16.02
CA GLN A 163 -9.84 25.91 -16.74
C GLN A 163 -8.93 25.78 -17.97
N GLU A 164 -7.81 25.07 -17.85
CA GLU A 164 -6.91 24.81 -18.96
C GLU A 164 -7.57 23.89 -20.01
N LEU A 165 -8.30 22.86 -19.58
CA LEU A 165 -9.03 21.97 -20.47
C LEU A 165 -10.17 22.69 -21.21
N GLU A 166 -10.91 23.57 -20.53
CA GLU A 166 -11.94 24.42 -21.14
C GLU A 166 -11.33 25.39 -22.16
N THR A 167 -10.19 25.99 -21.83
CA THR A 167 -9.45 26.88 -22.74
C THR A 167 -8.92 26.12 -23.97
N GLU A 168 -8.45 24.89 -23.78
CA GLU A 168 -7.96 24.06 -24.88
C GLU A 168 -9.12 23.51 -25.72
N MET A 169 -10.24 23.16 -25.08
CA MET A 169 -11.47 22.76 -25.75
C MET A 169 -12.12 23.94 -26.49
N GLU A 170 -11.98 25.18 -26.04
CA GLU A 170 -12.36 26.40 -26.75
C GLU A 170 -11.54 26.57 -28.05
N LYS A 171 -10.23 26.28 -27.99
CA LYS A 171 -9.33 26.31 -29.16
C LYS A 171 -9.64 25.19 -30.15
N GLU A 172 -9.86 23.97 -29.67
CA GLU A 172 -10.13 22.79 -30.49
C GLU A 172 -11.58 22.77 -31.05
N LEU A 173 -12.55 23.32 -30.32
CA LEU A 173 -13.93 23.51 -30.80
C LEU A 173 -14.13 24.78 -31.63
N SER A 174 -13.07 25.52 -31.96
CA SER A 174 -13.13 26.65 -32.91
C SER A 174 -13.64 26.24 -34.30
N VAL A 175 -13.70 24.93 -34.61
CA VAL A 175 -14.27 24.39 -35.85
C VAL A 175 -15.80 24.15 -35.74
N VAL A 176 -16.40 24.20 -34.55
CA VAL A 176 -17.85 24.09 -34.37
C VAL A 176 -18.43 25.47 -34.07
N ASP A 177 -19.02 26.06 -35.11
CA ASP A 177 -19.71 27.36 -35.20
C ASP A 177 -20.09 27.95 -33.82
N GLU A 178 -19.48 29.08 -33.44
CA GLU A 178 -19.80 29.88 -32.24
C GLU A 178 -21.31 30.16 -32.09
N LYS A 179 -22.03 30.10 -33.21
CA LYS A 179 -23.49 30.17 -33.26
C LYS A 179 -24.20 28.98 -32.60
N LEU A 180 -23.59 27.80 -32.56
CA LEU A 180 -24.14 26.62 -31.89
C LEU A 180 -23.87 26.68 -30.38
N LYS A 181 -22.66 27.07 -29.96
CA LYS A 181 -22.30 27.27 -28.55
C LYS A 181 -23.20 28.31 -27.88
N SER A 182 -23.42 29.44 -28.54
CA SER A 182 -24.32 30.50 -28.05
C SER A 182 -25.80 30.09 -28.01
N ARG A 183 -26.22 29.09 -28.79
CA ARG A 183 -27.62 28.62 -28.84
C ARG A 183 -27.92 27.47 -27.88
N LEU A 184 -26.92 26.70 -27.47
CA LEU A 184 -27.08 25.51 -26.63
C LEU A 184 -27.77 25.80 -25.27
N PRO A 185 -27.44 26.89 -24.54
CA PRO A 185 -28.14 27.24 -23.31
C PRO A 185 -29.64 27.53 -23.51
N ASN A 186 -30.00 28.13 -24.66
CA ASN A 186 -31.39 28.39 -25.00
C ASN A 186 -32.14 27.11 -25.38
N ILE A 187 -31.47 26.17 -26.05
CA ILE A 187 -32.05 24.86 -26.39
C ILE A 187 -32.34 24.07 -25.11
N VAL A 188 -31.39 24.01 -24.18
CA VAL A 188 -31.58 23.32 -22.88
C VAL A 188 -32.72 23.96 -22.08
N ARG A 189 -32.78 25.29 -22.02
CA ARG A 189 -33.87 26.02 -21.35
C ARG A 189 -35.24 25.67 -21.93
N ASN A 190 -35.37 25.67 -23.26
CA ASN A 190 -36.63 25.33 -23.94
C ASN A 190 -37.03 23.86 -23.69
N CYS A 191 -36.06 22.94 -23.61
CA CYS A 191 -36.34 21.54 -23.26
C CYS A 191 -36.82 21.39 -21.81
N LEU A 192 -36.19 22.09 -20.87
CA LEU A 192 -36.58 22.08 -19.45
C LEU A 192 -37.99 22.66 -19.25
N GLU A 193 -38.32 23.76 -19.93
CA GLU A 193 -39.67 24.34 -19.88
C GLU A 193 -40.74 23.40 -20.46
N ARG A 194 -40.44 22.70 -21.55
CA ARG A 194 -41.34 21.69 -22.13
C ARG A 194 -41.54 20.51 -21.19
N LEU A 195 -40.49 20.02 -20.54
CA LEU A 195 -40.57 18.92 -19.56
C LEU A 195 -41.34 19.34 -18.31
N CYS A 196 -41.14 20.57 -17.82
CA CYS A 196 -41.91 21.09 -16.69
C CYS A 196 -43.40 21.18 -17.03
N ARG A 197 -43.74 21.66 -18.22
CA ARG A 197 -45.13 21.76 -18.67
C ARG A 197 -45.80 20.39 -18.79
N THR A 198 -45.13 19.42 -19.43
CA THR A 198 -45.70 18.07 -19.57
C THR A 198 -45.77 17.33 -18.24
N PHE A 199 -44.90 17.64 -17.29
CA PHE A 199 -45.00 17.14 -15.92
C PHE A 199 -46.19 17.77 -15.19
N GLN A 200 -46.37 19.09 -15.27
CA GLN A 200 -47.50 19.81 -14.66
C GLN A 200 -48.86 19.39 -15.25
N GLU A 201 -48.93 19.12 -16.55
CA GLU A 201 -50.13 18.60 -17.22
C GLU A 201 -50.46 17.16 -16.81
N ARG A 202 -49.47 16.38 -16.35
CA ARG A 202 -49.65 15.02 -15.84
C ARG A 202 -49.80 14.95 -14.32
N ALA A 203 -49.37 15.98 -13.61
CA ALA A 203 -49.37 16.08 -12.16
C ALA A 203 -50.44 17.08 -11.71
N LEU A 204 -51.71 16.68 -11.79
CA LEU A 204 -52.72 16.63 -10.70
C LEU A 204 -54.14 16.48 -11.27
N PRO A 205 -55.08 15.79 -10.56
CA PRO A 205 -54.99 15.35 -9.17
C PRO A 205 -54.98 13.83 -8.98
N GLU A 206 -53.96 13.33 -8.28
CA GLU A 206 -54.09 12.11 -7.48
C GLU A 206 -54.75 12.54 -6.16
N GLU A 207 -55.95 12.02 -5.91
CA GLU A 207 -56.84 12.48 -4.85
C GLU A 207 -56.27 12.25 -3.45
N ALA A 208 -56.49 13.24 -2.59
CA ALA A 208 -56.32 13.12 -1.15
C ALA A 208 -57.43 12.24 -0.57
N ILE A 209 -57.06 11.15 0.12
CA ILE A 209 -57.98 10.42 1.01
C ILE A 209 -57.60 10.75 2.47
N PRO A 210 -58.47 11.44 3.23
CA PRO A 210 -58.33 11.63 4.67
C PRO A 210 -58.78 10.38 5.47
N THR A 211 -58.16 10.24 6.64
CA THR A 211 -58.23 9.15 7.62
C THR A 211 -59.53 9.05 8.44
N GLU A 212 -59.97 7.79 8.61
CA GLU A 212 -60.55 7.11 9.81
C GLU A 212 -61.91 7.47 10.45
N GLY A 213 -62.75 6.42 10.64
CA GLY A 213 -63.59 6.29 11.85
C GLY A 213 -64.90 5.47 11.76
N LEU A 214 -64.88 4.26 12.35
CA LEU A 214 -65.93 3.66 13.24
C LEU A 214 -66.80 2.45 12.75
N ALA A 215 -66.69 1.37 13.56
CA ALA A 215 -67.67 0.29 13.87
C ALA A 215 -67.91 -0.81 12.82
N ARG A 216 -68.05 -2.12 13.14
CA ARG A 216 -68.12 -2.93 14.37
C ARG A 216 -68.15 -4.41 13.93
N GLU A 217 -67.52 -5.31 14.71
CA GLU A 217 -67.58 -6.78 14.60
C GLU A 217 -69.03 -7.34 14.67
N PRO A 218 -69.29 -8.60 14.25
CA PRO A 218 -69.24 -9.68 15.24
C PRO A 218 -68.67 -11.03 14.75
N GLU A 219 -67.74 -11.55 15.56
CA GLU A 219 -67.80 -12.81 16.32
C GLU A 219 -67.71 -14.20 15.66
N THR A 220 -66.68 -14.92 16.13
CA THR A 220 -66.59 -16.36 16.44
C THR A 220 -66.48 -17.33 15.25
N ASN A 221 -65.56 -18.30 15.21
CA ASN A 221 -65.33 -19.30 16.24
C ASN A 221 -63.97 -20.00 16.02
N ILE A 222 -63.15 -20.08 17.08
CA ILE A 222 -61.99 -20.97 17.18
C ILE A 222 -62.49 -22.22 17.91
N SER A 223 -62.45 -23.37 17.24
CA SER A 223 -62.48 -24.68 17.93
C SER A 223 -61.19 -25.42 17.62
N GLY A 224 -60.33 -25.54 18.63
CA GLY A 224 -59.19 -26.43 18.61
C GLY A 224 -59.60 -27.87 18.90
N SER A 225 -58.86 -28.81 18.31
CA SER A 225 -58.61 -30.17 18.80
C SER A 225 -57.54 -30.77 17.89
N VAL A 226 -56.31 -30.91 18.40
CA VAL A 226 -55.68 -32.19 18.75
C VAL A 226 -55.76 -33.23 17.63
N GLU A 227 -54.62 -33.68 17.11
CA GLU A 227 -54.02 -34.97 17.44
C GLU A 227 -52.73 -35.20 16.64
N ALA A 228 -51.81 -35.91 17.27
CA ALA A 228 -50.49 -36.26 16.75
C ALA A 228 -50.58 -37.37 15.69
N ALA A 229 -49.59 -37.41 14.79
CA ALA A 229 -48.95 -38.66 14.38
C ALA A 229 -47.68 -38.37 13.60
N GLU A 230 -46.60 -38.97 14.09
CA GLU A 230 -45.33 -39.21 13.41
C GLU A 230 -45.50 -39.91 12.05
N ILE A 231 -44.39 -39.98 11.30
CA ILE A 231 -43.85 -41.19 10.63
C ILE A 231 -43.42 -40.94 9.15
N ASN A 232 -42.10 -41.12 8.97
CA ASN A 232 -41.34 -41.65 7.83
C ASN A 232 -40.92 -40.76 6.63
N SER A 233 -39.60 -40.56 6.58
CA SER A 233 -38.65 -41.06 5.56
C SER A 233 -39.02 -41.00 4.08
N PHE A 234 -38.22 -40.22 3.33
CA PHE A 234 -37.37 -40.57 2.16
C PHE A 234 -37.92 -41.53 1.08
N PRO A 235 -37.50 -41.41 -0.20
CA PRO A 235 -36.15 -41.06 -0.68
C PRO A 235 -36.01 -39.72 -1.40
#